data_AF-A0A135LEK6-F1
#
_entry.id   AF-A0A135LEK6-F1
#
_cell.length_a   1.000
_cell.length_b   1.000
_cell.length_c   1.000
_cell.angle_alpha   90.00
_cell.angle_beta   90.00
_cell.angle_gamma   90.00
#
_symmetry.space_group_name_H-M   'P 1'
#
loop_
_entity.id
_entity.type
_entity.pdbx_description
1 polymer ?
#
loop_
_entity_poly.entity_id
_entity_poly.type
_entity_poly.pdbx_seq_one_letter_code
_entity_poly.pdbx_strand_id
1 'polypeptide(L)'
;MATYQGILLHLIFSLLLNRDQSDLQLAQVLPDIPSQLLVSLVHSCLKRHMFFYPSIMAQFKPGINPDVFIWLGIEEVKRFDLCLYRVCRHARVHDTKLLEEAPNFSPRGVPQLPGESLLSLADLQFAVPDSDELWHATSDLAAKLAGNSATYTNENTEEYWISRTARLLQPRDQQFQWI
;
A
#
# COMPACT_ATOMS: atom_id res chain seq x y z
N MET A 1 -6.31 -10.01 8.21
CA MET A 1 -6.58 -9.43 6.88
C MET A 1 -8.03 -9.01 6.69
N ALA A 2 -9.02 -9.89 6.86
CA ALA A 2 -10.44 -9.57 6.62
C ALA A 2 -10.94 -8.21 7.19
N THR A 3 -10.66 -7.90 8.46
CA THR A 3 -11.06 -6.60 9.05
C THR A 3 -10.43 -5.40 8.35
N TYR A 4 -9.16 -5.50 7.96
CA TYR A 4 -8.44 -4.44 7.26
C TYR A 4 -9.05 -4.21 5.87
N GLN A 5 -9.35 -5.29 5.14
CA GLN A 5 -10.01 -5.21 3.84
C GLN A 5 -11.42 -4.63 3.94
N GLY A 6 -12.19 -4.99 4.96
CA GLY A 6 -13.52 -4.42 5.21
C GLY A 6 -13.47 -2.91 5.47
N ILE A 7 -12.49 -2.46 6.25
CA ILE A 7 -12.24 -1.03 6.48
C ILE A 7 -11.85 -0.35 5.15
N LEU A 8 -10.91 -0.90 4.40
CA LEU A 8 -10.48 -0.33 3.12
C LEU A 8 -11.64 -0.23 2.12
N LEU A 9 -12.49 -1.24 2.06
CA LEU A 9 -13.68 -1.24 1.23
C LEU A 9 -14.66 -0.12 1.64
N HIS A 10 -14.88 0.08 2.94
CA HIS A 10 -15.68 1.19 3.46
C HIS A 10 -15.12 2.57 3.06
N LEU A 11 -13.79 2.73 3.11
CA LEU A 11 -13.11 3.94 2.67
C LEU A 11 -13.25 4.18 1.16
N ILE A 12 -13.11 3.13 0.35
CA ILE A 12 -13.33 3.19 -1.10
C ILE A 12 -14.77 3.62 -1.40
N PHE A 13 -15.76 3.02 -0.75
CA PHE A 13 -17.15 3.42 -0.96
C PHE A 13 -17.41 4.86 -0.51
N SER A 14 -16.76 5.31 0.57
CA SER A 14 -16.84 6.70 1.01
C SER A 14 -16.28 7.65 -0.05
N LEU A 15 -15.15 7.33 -0.69
CA LEU A 15 -14.62 8.12 -1.82
C LEU A 15 -15.59 8.12 -3.03
N LEU A 16 -16.09 6.95 -3.42
CA LEU A 16 -16.98 6.80 -4.56
C LEU A 16 -18.31 7.56 -4.39
N LEU A 17 -18.87 7.57 -3.17
CA LEU A 17 -20.13 8.26 -2.87
C LEU A 17 -19.96 9.78 -2.79
N ASN A 18 -18.78 10.27 -2.41
CA ASN A 18 -18.48 11.71 -2.33
C ASN A 18 -17.94 12.29 -3.65
N ARG A 19 -18.25 11.67 -4.79
CA ARG A 19 -17.81 12.15 -6.10
C ARG A 19 -18.72 13.25 -6.62
N ASP A 20 -18.40 14.50 -6.27
CA ASP A 20 -18.95 15.66 -6.96
C ASP A 20 -18.37 15.76 -8.37
N GLN A 21 -19.23 15.96 -9.38
CA GLN A 21 -18.87 15.94 -10.81
C GLN A 21 -17.93 17.08 -11.26
N SER A 22 -17.60 18.02 -10.38
CA SER A 22 -16.98 19.31 -10.75
C SER A 22 -15.57 19.53 -10.22
N ASP A 23 -14.99 18.58 -9.46
CA ASP A 23 -13.67 18.79 -8.89
C ASP A 23 -12.56 18.37 -9.88
N LEU A 24 -11.85 19.38 -10.40
CA LEU A 24 -10.65 19.20 -11.24
C LEU A 24 -9.46 18.68 -10.42
N GLN A 25 -9.58 18.59 -9.09
CA GLN A 25 -8.57 18.00 -8.23
C GLN A 25 -8.75 16.49 -8.17
N LEU A 26 -7.70 15.75 -8.53
CA LEU A 26 -7.68 14.28 -8.57
C LEU A 26 -7.84 13.61 -7.18
N ALA A 27 -7.88 14.41 -6.11
CA ALA A 27 -7.99 13.98 -4.72
C ALA A 27 -9.29 14.52 -4.11
N GLN A 28 -10.09 13.63 -3.53
CA GLN A 28 -11.39 13.90 -2.95
C GLN A 28 -11.28 14.11 -1.45
N VAL A 29 -12.12 14.97 -0.94
CA VAL A 29 -12.21 15.26 0.49
C VAL A 29 -13.01 14.15 1.17
N LEU A 30 -12.39 13.53 2.17
CA LEU A 30 -13.00 12.41 2.88
C LEU A 30 -13.71 12.91 4.15
N PRO A 31 -14.95 12.48 4.45
CA PRO A 31 -15.64 12.89 5.68
C PRO A 31 -14.86 12.53 6.95
N ASP A 32 -15.16 13.20 8.06
CA ASP A 32 -14.37 13.13 9.30
C ASP A 32 -14.14 11.70 9.82
N ILE A 33 -15.20 10.89 9.90
CA ILE A 33 -15.12 9.51 10.42
C ILE A 33 -14.25 8.62 9.49
N PRO A 34 -14.52 8.53 8.18
CA PRO A 34 -13.62 7.88 7.22
C PRO A 34 -12.18 8.40 7.26
N SER A 35 -11.96 9.70 7.47
CA SER A 35 -10.62 10.29 7.58
C SER A 35 -9.85 9.74 8.78
N GLN A 36 -10.47 9.73 9.95
CA GLN A 36 -9.90 9.14 11.17
C GLN A 36 -9.61 7.65 11.00
N LEU A 37 -10.51 6.94 10.33
CA LEU A 37 -10.38 5.52 10.06
C LEU A 37 -9.22 5.21 9.10
N LEU A 38 -9.02 6.03 8.07
CA LEU A 38 -7.90 5.93 7.15
C LEU A 38 -6.56 6.12 7.89
N VAL A 39 -6.44 7.18 8.70
CA VAL A 39 -5.24 7.43 9.52
C VAL A 39 -4.95 6.25 10.46
N SER A 40 -5.98 5.77 11.17
CA SER A 40 -5.85 4.64 12.10
C SER A 40 -5.46 3.33 11.41
N LEU A 41 -5.99 3.09 10.21
CA LEU A 41 -5.66 1.92 9.39
C LEU A 41 -4.20 1.99 8.95
N VAL A 42 -3.76 3.11 8.37
CA VAL A 42 -2.37 3.31 7.93
C VAL A 42 -1.40 3.09 9.09
N HIS A 43 -1.66 3.73 10.24
CA HIS A 43 -0.82 3.59 11.42
C HIS A 43 -0.76 2.14 11.93
N SER A 44 -1.88 1.41 11.90
CA SER A 44 -1.92 0.00 12.29
C SER A 44 -1.12 -0.89 11.32
N CYS A 45 -1.19 -0.61 10.01
CA CYS A 45 -0.40 -1.32 9.00
C CYS A 45 1.10 -1.06 9.16
N LEU A 46 1.49 0.19 9.44
CA LEU A 46 2.89 0.57 9.72
C LEU A 46 3.43 -0.17 10.95
N LYS A 47 2.68 -0.18 12.06
CA LYS A 47 3.06 -0.92 13.29
C LYS A 47 3.24 -2.42 13.06
N ARG A 48 2.53 -2.99 12.10
CA ARG A 48 2.63 -4.41 11.74
C ARG A 48 3.66 -4.69 10.64
N HIS A 49 4.37 -3.66 10.17
CA HIS A 49 5.32 -3.74 9.07
C HIS A 49 4.73 -4.39 7.82
N MET A 50 3.47 -4.08 7.50
CA MET A 50 2.78 -4.69 6.35
C MET A 50 3.40 -4.27 5.01
N PHE A 51 3.94 -3.05 4.92
CA PHE A 51 4.55 -2.55 3.68
C PHE A 51 5.96 -3.08 3.38
N PHE A 52 6.48 -4.04 4.16
CA PHE A 52 7.83 -4.59 4.03
C PHE A 52 7.81 -6.09 3.76
N TYR A 53 8.29 -6.52 2.58
CA TYR A 53 8.17 -7.90 2.14
C TYR A 53 8.71 -8.93 3.15
N PRO A 54 9.91 -8.80 3.73
CA PRO A 54 10.40 -9.76 4.72
C PRO A 54 9.47 -9.89 5.94
N SER A 55 8.83 -8.81 6.38
CA SER A 55 7.85 -8.85 7.47
C SER A 55 6.53 -9.51 7.05
N ILE A 56 6.08 -9.33 5.80
CA ILE A 56 4.93 -10.07 5.26
C ILE A 56 5.25 -11.57 5.24
N MET A 57 6.40 -11.94 4.68
CA MET A 57 6.85 -13.32 4.54
C MET A 57 6.99 -14.03 5.90
N ALA A 58 7.51 -13.33 6.91
CA ALA A 58 7.69 -13.87 8.27
C ALA A 58 6.39 -14.28 8.97
N GLN A 59 5.22 -13.85 8.48
CA GLN A 59 3.92 -14.28 9.01
C GLN A 59 3.57 -15.72 8.64
N PHE A 60 4.21 -16.26 7.60
CA PHE A 60 4.00 -17.61 7.12
C PHE A 60 5.13 -18.52 7.59
N LYS A 61 4.81 -19.80 7.85
CA LYS A 61 5.80 -20.80 8.28
C LYS A 61 6.07 -21.78 7.13
N PRO A 62 7.18 -21.62 6.37
CA PRO A 62 7.55 -22.56 5.32
C PRO A 62 7.63 -23.99 5.86
N GLY A 63 7.16 -24.97 5.08
CA GLY A 63 7.14 -26.38 5.47
C GLY A 63 5.96 -26.79 6.38
N ILE A 64 5.27 -25.83 7.00
CA ILE A 64 4.00 -26.08 7.71
C ILE A 64 2.82 -25.65 6.83
N ASN A 65 2.91 -24.45 6.26
CA ASN A 65 1.89 -23.93 5.36
C ASN A 65 2.18 -24.41 3.93
N PRO A 66 1.18 -24.94 3.20
CA PRO A 66 1.27 -25.17 1.76
C PRO A 66 1.71 -23.91 1.01
N ASP A 67 2.63 -24.06 0.05
CA ASP A 67 3.21 -22.95 -0.73
C ASP A 67 2.14 -22.06 -1.39
N VAL A 68 1.04 -22.67 -1.84
CA VAL A 68 -0.13 -21.96 -2.40
C VAL A 68 -0.72 -20.97 -1.40
N PHE A 69 -0.87 -21.35 -0.14
CA PHE A 69 -1.41 -20.47 0.89
C PHE A 69 -0.43 -19.38 1.29
N ILE A 70 0.87 -19.68 1.28
CA ILE A 70 1.92 -18.67 1.51
C ILE A 70 1.87 -17.63 0.39
N TRP A 71 1.89 -18.07 -0.87
CA TRP A 71 1.81 -17.19 -2.04
C TRP A 71 0.54 -16.34 -2.01
N LEU A 72 -0.64 -16.97 -1.85
CA LEU A 72 -1.92 -16.27 -1.77
C LEU A 72 -1.94 -15.23 -0.66
N GLY A 73 -1.45 -15.58 0.53
CA GLY A 73 -1.44 -14.66 1.67
C GLY A 73 -0.53 -13.46 1.46
N ILE A 74 0.66 -13.66 0.86
CA ILE A 74 1.55 -12.53 0.54
C ILE A 74 0.92 -11.64 -0.54
N GLU A 75 0.39 -12.26 -1.60
CA GLU A 75 -0.22 -11.55 -2.73
C GLU A 75 -1.49 -10.80 -2.32
N GLU A 76 -2.24 -11.32 -1.35
CA GLU A 76 -3.36 -10.63 -0.70
C GLU A 76 -2.90 -9.38 0.04
N VAL A 77 -1.83 -9.47 0.83
CA VAL A 77 -1.27 -8.33 1.58
C VAL A 77 -0.74 -7.26 0.63
N LYS A 78 0.05 -7.64 -0.39
CA LYS A 78 0.58 -6.69 -1.37
C LYS A 78 -0.54 -5.93 -2.11
N ARG A 79 -1.59 -6.62 -2.55
CA ARG A 79 -2.75 -6.00 -3.21
C ARG A 79 -3.48 -5.04 -2.28
N PHE A 80 -3.70 -5.47 -1.03
CA PHE A 80 -4.31 -4.64 0.00
C PHE A 80 -3.50 -3.37 0.23
N ASP A 81 -2.19 -3.48 0.45
CA ASP A 81 -1.29 -2.35 0.73
C ASP A 81 -1.20 -1.38 -0.44
N LEU A 82 -1.09 -1.90 -1.67
CA LEU A 82 -1.09 -1.08 -2.88
C LEU A 82 -2.43 -0.33 -3.04
N CYS A 83 -3.55 -0.99 -2.71
CA CYS A 83 -4.87 -0.37 -2.74
C CYS A 83 -5.01 0.72 -1.66
N LEU A 84 -4.51 0.46 -0.45
CA LEU A 84 -4.47 1.45 0.64
C LEU A 84 -3.64 2.68 0.25
N TYR A 85 -2.48 2.49 -0.36
CA TYR A 85 -1.67 3.60 -0.90
C TYR A 85 -2.47 4.43 -1.93
N ARG A 86 -3.20 3.78 -2.86
CA ARG A 86 -4.03 4.49 -3.83
C ARG A 86 -5.13 5.31 -3.14
N VAL A 87 -5.79 4.74 -2.12
CA VAL A 87 -6.78 5.48 -1.31
C VAL A 87 -6.13 6.68 -0.61
N CYS A 88 -4.94 6.53 -0.01
CA CYS A 88 -4.20 7.63 0.61
C CYS A 88 -3.83 8.75 -0.37
N ARG A 89 -3.58 8.40 -1.64
CA ARG A 89 -3.29 9.38 -2.70
C ARG A 89 -4.54 10.12 -3.18
N HIS A 90 -5.68 9.45 -3.18
CA HIS A 90 -6.95 10.01 -3.64
C HIS A 90 -7.79 10.64 -2.52
N ALA A 91 -7.44 10.43 -1.25
CA ALA A 91 -8.12 11.06 -0.12
C ALA A 91 -7.35 12.30 0.37
N ARG A 92 -8.06 13.40 0.57
CA ARG A 92 -7.60 14.55 1.35
C ARG A 92 -8.17 14.41 2.76
N VAL A 93 -7.28 14.29 3.73
CA VAL A 93 -7.64 14.18 5.15
C VAL A 93 -7.94 15.58 5.66
N HIS A 94 -9.12 15.76 6.26
CA HIS A 94 -9.66 17.07 6.65
C HIS A 94 -8.95 17.74 7.84
N ASP A 95 -8.17 16.99 8.63
CA ASP A 95 -7.71 17.48 9.94
C ASP A 95 -6.19 17.33 10.13
N THR A 96 -5.51 18.47 10.17
CA THR A 96 -4.08 18.60 10.51
C THR A 96 -3.75 18.15 11.94
N LYS A 97 -4.73 18.11 12.86
CA LYS A 97 -4.49 17.69 14.26
C LYS A 97 -4.31 16.18 14.41
N LEU A 98 -4.94 15.38 13.56
CA LEU A 98 -4.77 13.92 13.55
C LEU A 98 -3.37 13.50 13.07
N LEU A 99 -2.74 14.34 12.26
CA LEU A 99 -1.36 14.18 11.80
C LEU A 99 -0.33 14.54 12.89
N GLU A 100 -0.66 15.47 13.80
CA GLU A 100 0.21 15.86 14.93
C GLU A 100 0.28 14.79 16.03
N GLU A 101 -0.77 14.00 16.23
CA GLU A 101 -0.78 12.87 17.19
C GLU A 101 -0.16 11.58 16.62
N ALA A 102 0.02 11.49 15.30
CA ALA A 102 0.74 10.39 14.68
C ALA A 102 2.25 10.55 14.94
N PRO A 103 2.94 9.58 15.56
CA PRO A 103 4.38 9.69 15.74
C PRO A 103 5.03 9.83 14.36
N ASN A 104 5.84 10.87 14.19
CA ASN A 104 6.58 11.18 12.97
C ASN A 104 7.42 9.97 12.53
N PHE A 105 6.84 9.08 11.73
CA PHE A 105 7.54 7.98 11.08
C PHE A 105 7.76 8.32 9.61
N SER A 106 8.33 9.50 9.36
CA SER A 106 9.19 9.68 8.21
C SER A 106 10.62 9.40 8.68
N PRO A 107 11.40 8.51 8.03
CA PRO A 107 12.82 8.31 8.37
C PRO A 107 13.66 9.58 8.17
N ARG A 108 13.06 10.66 7.64
CA ARG A 108 13.59 12.02 7.57
C ARG A 108 12.67 12.91 8.41
N GLY A 109 13.16 13.42 9.54
CA GLY A 109 12.45 14.36 10.42
C GLY A 109 12.16 15.72 9.77
N VAL A 110 11.41 15.73 8.68
CA VAL A 110 10.92 16.91 7.99
C VAL A 110 9.48 17.14 8.46
N PRO A 111 9.11 18.34 8.93
CA PRO A 111 7.73 18.68 9.25
C PRO A 111 6.86 18.45 8.01
N GLN A 112 5.83 17.61 8.12
CA GLN A 112 4.92 17.35 7.01
C GLN A 112 4.20 18.64 6.63
N LEU A 113 4.29 19.03 5.36
CA LEU A 113 3.53 20.16 4.83
C LEU A 113 2.04 19.79 4.78
N PRO A 114 1.11 20.74 4.98
CA PRO A 114 -0.31 20.50 4.77
C PRO A 114 -0.56 19.99 3.34
N GLY A 115 -0.89 18.70 3.20
CA GLY A 115 -1.16 18.06 1.90
C GLY A 115 -0.22 16.91 1.51
N GLU A 116 0.73 16.50 2.36
CA GLU A 116 1.47 15.25 2.13
C GLU A 116 0.57 14.02 2.33
N SER A 117 0.65 13.05 1.42
CA SER A 117 -0.13 11.82 1.49
C SER A 117 0.33 10.96 2.67
N LEU A 118 -0.61 10.32 3.37
CA LEU A 118 -0.33 9.43 4.52
C LEU A 118 0.63 8.26 4.19
N LEU A 119 0.72 7.89 2.91
CA LEU A 119 1.63 6.87 2.41
C LEU A 119 2.31 7.34 1.12
N SER A 120 3.62 7.17 1.06
CA SER A 120 4.43 7.40 -0.12
C SER A 120 4.67 6.09 -0.88
N LEU A 121 4.97 6.20 -2.18
CA LEU A 121 5.49 5.06 -2.93
C LEU A 121 6.80 4.52 -2.33
N ALA A 122 7.56 5.36 -1.63
CA ALA A 122 8.79 4.96 -0.96
C ALA A 122 8.57 4.00 0.23
N ASP A 123 7.36 3.97 0.78
CA ASP A 123 7.01 3.09 1.90
C ASP A 123 6.72 1.65 1.44
N LEU A 124 6.36 1.45 0.16
CA LEU A 124 6.04 0.15 -0.42
C LEU A 124 7.32 -0.63 -0.77
N GLN A 125 7.80 -1.43 0.17
CA GLN A 125 9.03 -2.22 0.11
C GLN A 125 8.73 -3.69 -0.25
N PHE A 126 8.06 -3.85 -1.39
CA PHE A 126 7.77 -5.11 -2.04
C PHE A 126 7.62 -4.89 -3.55
N ALA A 127 7.82 -5.92 -4.36
CA ALA A 127 7.57 -5.89 -5.79
C ALA A 127 6.07 -5.82 -6.09
N VAL A 128 5.71 -5.24 -7.23
CA VAL A 128 4.31 -5.11 -7.69
C VAL A 128 3.60 -6.47 -7.55
N PRO A 129 2.33 -6.50 -7.04
CA PRO A 129 1.58 -7.75 -6.97
C PRO A 129 1.59 -8.48 -8.32
N ASP A 130 1.68 -9.80 -8.25
CA ASP A 130 1.75 -10.68 -9.42
C ASP A 130 0.49 -10.52 -10.28
N SER A 131 0.55 -10.93 -11.55
CA SER A 131 -0.55 -10.81 -12.51
C SER A 131 -1.84 -11.49 -12.02
N ASP A 132 -2.98 -10.94 -12.47
CA ASP A 132 -4.31 -11.45 -12.14
C ASP A 132 -4.54 -12.88 -12.66
N GLU A 133 -3.71 -13.38 -13.60
CA GLU A 133 -3.85 -14.74 -14.16
C GLU A 133 -3.66 -15.85 -13.11
N LEU A 134 -2.59 -15.77 -12.29
CA LEU A 134 -2.37 -16.72 -11.21
C LEU A 134 -3.38 -16.51 -10.08
N TRP A 135 -3.74 -15.26 -9.80
CA TRP A 135 -4.71 -14.93 -8.76
C TRP A 135 -6.12 -15.47 -9.07
N HIS A 136 -6.50 -15.52 -10.35
CA HIS A 136 -7.78 -16.05 -10.81
C HIS A 136 -7.74 -17.55 -11.16
N ALA A 137 -6.60 -18.22 -10.99
CA ALA A 137 -6.47 -19.66 -11.22
C ALA A 137 -7.35 -20.44 -10.21
N THR A 138 -8.29 -21.24 -10.72
CA THR A 138 -9.30 -21.89 -9.86
C THR A 138 -8.86 -23.25 -9.33
N SER A 139 -8.16 -24.06 -10.12
CA SER A 139 -7.80 -25.44 -9.73
C SER A 139 -6.36 -25.83 -10.03
N ASP A 140 -5.65 -25.09 -10.89
CA ASP A 140 -4.29 -25.38 -11.34
C ASP A 140 -3.21 -24.52 -10.67
N LEU A 141 -3.61 -23.63 -9.74
CA LEU A 141 -2.69 -22.73 -9.03
C LEU A 141 -1.55 -23.49 -8.33
N ALA A 142 -1.87 -24.59 -7.64
CA ALA A 142 -0.88 -25.42 -6.96
C ALA A 142 0.15 -26.01 -7.92
N ALA A 143 -0.30 -26.52 -9.08
CA ALA A 143 0.57 -27.10 -10.08
C ALA A 143 1.46 -26.03 -10.74
N LYS A 144 0.90 -24.85 -11.03
CA LYS A 144 1.64 -23.70 -11.59
C LYS A 144 2.71 -23.18 -10.63
N LEU A 145 2.39 -23.08 -9.34
CA LEU A 145 3.34 -22.64 -8.32
C LEU A 145 4.44 -23.67 -8.07
N ALA A 146 4.14 -24.97 -8.11
CA ALA A 146 5.14 -26.02 -7.98
C ALA A 146 6.21 -25.97 -9.09
N GLY A 147 5.83 -25.54 -10.31
CA GLY A 147 6.77 -25.33 -11.42
C GLY A 147 7.62 -24.05 -11.30
N ASN A 148 7.18 -23.06 -10.51
CA ASN A 148 7.70 -21.69 -10.49
C ASN A 148 8.14 -21.19 -9.09
N SER A 149 8.27 -22.08 -8.10
CA SER A 149 8.49 -21.70 -6.69
C SER A 149 9.73 -20.80 -6.48
N ALA A 150 10.82 -21.06 -7.22
CA ALA A 150 12.02 -20.22 -7.18
C ALA A 150 11.84 -18.86 -7.89
N THR A 151 10.94 -18.78 -8.87
CA THR A 151 10.68 -17.58 -9.66
C THR A 151 10.01 -16.51 -8.80
N TYR A 152 9.02 -16.91 -7.99
CA TYR A 152 8.28 -15.98 -7.12
C TYR A 152 9.16 -15.28 -6.07
N THR A 153 10.10 -16.01 -5.45
CA THR A 153 11.02 -15.42 -4.47
C THR A 153 12.04 -14.49 -5.13
N ASN A 154 12.48 -14.83 -6.34
CA ASN A 154 13.42 -14.02 -7.12
C ASN A 154 12.79 -12.70 -7.60
N GLU A 155 11.52 -12.74 -8.03
CA GLU A 155 10.76 -11.58 -8.49
C GLU A 155 10.48 -10.56 -7.38
N ASN A 156 10.61 -10.95 -6.11
CA ASN A 156 10.36 -10.07 -4.96
C ASN A 156 11.64 -9.59 -4.24
N THR A 157 12.77 -9.65 -4.93
CA THR A 157 14.04 -9.06 -4.47
C THR A 157 13.95 -7.52 -4.42
N GLU A 158 14.79 -6.89 -3.59
CA GLU A 158 14.81 -5.42 -3.41
C GLU A 158 14.99 -4.65 -4.71
N GLU A 159 15.65 -5.26 -5.70
CA GLU A 159 15.81 -4.73 -7.04
C GLU A 159 14.47 -4.31 -7.67
N TYR A 160 13.42 -5.10 -7.46
CA TYR A 160 12.10 -4.95 -8.09
C TYR A 160 11.07 -4.25 -7.20
N TRP A 161 11.45 -3.76 -6.01
CA TRP A 161 10.51 -3.10 -5.11
C TRP A 161 9.97 -1.78 -5.67
N ILE A 162 8.69 -1.51 -5.40
CA ILE A 162 8.00 -0.27 -5.80
C ILE A 162 8.75 0.97 -5.28
N SER A 163 9.26 0.91 -4.05
CA SER A 163 10.05 1.98 -3.42
C SER A 163 11.31 2.38 -4.20
N ARG A 164 11.91 1.50 -5.01
CA ARG A 164 13.05 1.88 -5.87
C ARG A 164 12.61 2.78 -7.01
N THR A 165 11.52 2.44 -7.70
CA THR A 165 10.96 3.28 -8.76
C THR A 165 10.49 4.63 -8.20
N ALA A 166 9.95 4.65 -6.98
CA ALA A 166 9.57 5.88 -6.28
C ALA A 166 10.74 6.87 -6.14
N ARG A 167 11.93 6.37 -5.77
CA ARG A 167 13.14 7.20 -5.61
C ARG A 167 13.59 7.84 -6.91
N LEU A 168 13.27 7.24 -8.07
CA LEU A 168 13.55 7.81 -9.39
C LEU A 168 12.56 8.92 -9.77
N LEU A 169 11.34 8.86 -9.24
CA LEU A 169 10.27 9.82 -9.50
C LEU A 169 10.27 11.00 -8.52
N GLN A 170 10.99 10.90 -7.39
CA GLN A 170 11.19 12.04 -6.51
C GLN A 170 12.05 13.08 -7.21
N PRO A 171 11.63 14.36 -7.25
CA PRO A 171 12.48 15.43 -7.73
C PRO A 171 13.74 15.43 -6.86
N ARG A 172 14.90 15.09 -7.44
CA ARG A 172 16.15 15.65 -6.91
C ARG A 172 15.98 17.16 -6.92
N ASP A 173 16.56 17.84 -5.95
CA ASP A 173 16.57 19.31 -5.76
C ASP A 173 17.14 20.09 -6.96
N GLN A 174 16.70 19.83 -8.19
CA GLN A 174 16.83 20.70 -9.32
C GLN A 174 15.67 21.68 -9.22
N GLN A 175 15.98 22.84 -8.63
CA GLN A 175 15.27 24.07 -8.95
C GLN A 175 15.08 24.11 -10.46
N PHE A 176 13.88 23.81 -10.94
CA PHE A 176 13.47 24.21 -12.27
C PHE A 176 13.44 25.73 -12.24
N GLN A 177 14.56 26.35 -12.62
CA GLN A 177 14.61 27.76 -12.97
C GLN A 177 13.86 27.90 -14.28
N TRP A 178 12.58 28.24 -14.18
CA TRP A 178 11.84 28.77 -15.32
C TRP A 178 12.49 30.12 -15.67
N ILE A 179 13.04 30.21 -16.88
CA ILE A 179 13.47 31.47 -17.51
C ILE A 179 12.23 32.34 -17.76
#